data_AF-A0A850JNH1-F1
#
_entry.id   AF-A0A850JNH1-F1
#
_cell.length_a   1.000
_cell.length_b   1.000
_cell.length_c   1.000
_cell.angle_alpha   90.00
_cell.angle_beta   90.00
_cell.angle_gamma   90.00
#
_symmetry.space_group_name_H-M   'P 1'
#
loop_
_entity.id
_entity.type
_entity.pdbx_description
1 polymer ?
#
loop_
_entity_poly.entity_id
_entity_poly.type
_entity_poly.pdbx_seq_one_letter_code
_entity_poly.pdbx_strand_id
1 'polypeptide(L)'
;MNVRQVLLRGGAGAGGTVLLAGAMWLHSVRPEVRAGELDPIRTDGTVGEKVTTRDFSVRVDGVDAARSLQSGFSIGGARPVGTDGVYLVVRLSATAGHEPLQLASAELETPGGYTFKGGPRTAAASLNQPTLQPMIWTSTKLVFELPKDRVEGAHLVVGTGGLLPQLSSAADIDLKLNRDRAAKLVQSATERYQVRTETS
;
A
#
# COMPACT_ATOMS: atom_id res chain seq x y z
N MET A 1 15.81 -74.11 0.78
CA MET A 1 15.42 -72.70 1.01
C MET A 1 15.59 -71.94 -0.30
N ASN A 2 14.50 -71.36 -0.83
CA ASN A 2 14.41 -70.87 -2.21
C ASN A 2 14.98 -69.44 -2.36
N VAL A 3 16.13 -69.34 -3.03
CA VAL A 3 16.89 -68.12 -3.35
C VAL A 3 16.04 -67.04 -4.05
N ARG A 4 14.97 -67.43 -4.76
CA ARG A 4 14.03 -66.51 -5.44
C ARG A 4 13.22 -65.61 -4.48
N GLN A 5 12.90 -66.06 -3.26
CA GLN A 5 12.13 -65.25 -2.30
C GLN A 5 12.98 -64.17 -1.60
N VAL A 6 14.29 -64.39 -1.46
CA VAL A 6 15.22 -63.43 -0.83
C VAL A 6 15.55 -62.28 -1.80
N LEU A 7 15.69 -62.58 -3.09
CA LEU A 7 15.89 -61.57 -4.15
C LEU A 7 14.68 -60.63 -4.31
N LEU A 8 13.46 -61.15 -4.23
CA LEU A 8 12.24 -60.34 -4.33
C LEU A 8 12.02 -59.43 -3.11
N ARG A 9 12.40 -59.88 -1.91
CA ARG A 9 12.33 -59.06 -0.68
C ARG A 9 13.43 -58.00 -0.60
N GLY A 10 14.63 -58.30 -1.12
CA GLY A 10 15.72 -57.32 -1.23
C GLY A 10 15.41 -56.18 -2.22
N GLY A 11 14.76 -56.49 -3.35
CA GLY A 11 14.34 -55.48 -4.33
C GLY A 11 13.25 -54.52 -3.82
N ALA A 12 12.30 -55.04 -3.02
CA ALA A 12 11.24 -54.21 -2.43
C ALA A 12 11.78 -53.23 -1.36
N GLY A 13 12.73 -53.68 -0.53
CA GLY A 13 13.37 -52.82 0.47
C GLY A 13 14.23 -51.72 -0.17
N ALA A 14 15.03 -52.09 -1.18
CA ALA A 14 15.88 -51.15 -1.92
C ALA A 14 15.05 -50.12 -2.73
N GLY A 15 13.98 -50.56 -3.39
CA GLY A 15 13.08 -49.66 -4.12
C GLY A 15 12.38 -48.65 -3.20
N GLY A 16 11.94 -49.09 -2.01
CA GLY A 16 11.36 -48.21 -1.01
C GLY A 16 12.34 -47.16 -0.47
N THR A 17 13.61 -47.54 -0.27
CA THR A 17 14.64 -46.58 0.19
C THR A 17 14.97 -45.56 -0.88
N VAL A 18 15.05 -45.96 -2.15
CA VAL A 18 15.28 -45.03 -3.27
C VAL A 18 14.12 -44.06 -3.43
N LEU A 19 12.87 -44.51 -3.29
CA LEU A 19 11.69 -43.64 -3.32
C LEU A 19 11.67 -42.65 -2.16
N LEU A 20 12.00 -43.09 -0.94
CA LEU A 20 12.08 -42.21 0.22
C LEU A 20 13.21 -41.19 0.07
N ALA A 21 14.40 -41.62 -0.39
CA ALA A 21 15.51 -40.71 -0.66
C ALA A 21 15.15 -39.70 -1.76
N GLY A 22 14.46 -40.13 -2.81
CA GLY A 22 13.95 -39.26 -3.88
C GLY A 22 12.91 -38.26 -3.38
N ALA A 23 11.97 -38.70 -2.53
CA ALA A 23 10.97 -37.82 -1.93
C ALA A 23 11.60 -36.80 -0.97
N MET A 24 12.59 -37.22 -0.16
CA MET A 24 13.35 -36.33 0.72
C MET A 24 14.18 -35.32 -0.08
N TRP A 25 14.82 -35.75 -1.17
CA TRP A 25 15.54 -34.86 -2.07
C TRP A 25 14.58 -33.85 -2.71
N LEU A 26 13.44 -34.30 -3.25
CA LEU A 26 12.43 -33.40 -3.82
C LEU A 26 11.86 -32.42 -2.79
N HIS A 27 11.65 -32.85 -1.55
CA HIS A 27 11.23 -31.96 -0.46
C HIS A 27 12.32 -30.97 -0.04
N SER A 28 13.59 -31.34 -0.22
CA SER A 28 14.73 -30.45 0.06
C SER A 28 14.93 -29.38 -1.02
N VAL A 29 14.43 -29.62 -2.24
CA VAL A 29 14.33 -28.59 -3.29
C VAL A 29 13.13 -27.70 -2.97
N ARG A 30 13.26 -26.87 -1.93
CA ARG A 30 12.33 -25.76 -1.74
C ARG A 30 12.70 -24.68 -2.75
N PRO A 31 11.78 -24.23 -3.62
CA PRO A 31 12.04 -23.06 -4.44
C PRO A 31 12.37 -21.90 -3.48
N GLU A 32 13.60 -21.40 -3.57
CA GLU A 32 13.99 -20.17 -2.89
C GLU A 32 13.22 -19.03 -3.54
N VAL A 33 12.08 -18.68 -2.95
CA VAL A 33 11.36 -17.46 -3.32
C VAL A 33 12.28 -16.31 -2.93
N ARG A 34 12.79 -15.58 -3.93
CA ARG A 34 13.70 -14.46 -3.66
C ARG A 34 12.95 -13.37 -2.91
N ALA A 35 13.65 -12.65 -2.02
CA ALA A 35 13.09 -11.46 -1.38
C ALA A 35 12.57 -10.50 -2.46
N GLY A 36 11.28 -10.18 -2.41
CA GLY A 36 10.60 -9.30 -3.37
C GLY A 36 9.78 -9.99 -4.47
N GLU A 37 9.90 -11.31 -4.67
CA GLU A 37 9.17 -12.03 -5.73
C GLU A 37 7.66 -12.14 -5.45
N LEU A 38 7.28 -11.97 -4.19
CA LEU A 38 5.88 -11.90 -3.76
C LEU A 38 5.45 -10.45 -3.48
N ASP A 39 6.26 -9.44 -3.74
CA ASP A 39 5.85 -8.06 -3.48
C ASP A 39 4.69 -7.64 -4.39
N PRO A 40 3.94 -6.59 -4.00
CA PRO A 40 2.94 -5.99 -4.89
C PRO A 40 3.55 -5.64 -6.23
N ILE A 41 2.79 -5.88 -7.30
CA ILE A 41 3.15 -5.47 -8.65
C ILE A 41 2.94 -3.96 -8.72
N ARG A 42 4.03 -3.20 -8.61
CA ARG A 42 4.03 -1.74 -8.65
C ARG A 42 4.02 -1.25 -10.10
N THR A 43 3.09 -0.36 -10.39
CA THR A 43 3.11 0.48 -11.59
C THR A 43 3.52 1.90 -11.19
N ASP A 44 4.62 2.38 -11.74
CA ASP A 44 5.14 3.72 -11.46
C ASP A 44 4.37 4.82 -12.20
N GLY A 45 4.34 6.01 -11.62
CA GLY A 45 3.92 7.24 -12.27
C GLY A 45 4.23 8.47 -11.46
N THR A 46 3.72 9.61 -11.92
CA THR A 46 3.97 10.92 -11.29
C THR A 46 2.69 11.66 -10.96
N VAL A 47 2.75 12.60 -10.02
CA VAL A 47 1.60 13.47 -9.71
C VAL A 47 1.02 14.14 -10.96
N GLY A 48 -0.30 14.09 -11.12
CA GLY A 48 -1.02 14.56 -12.31
C GLY A 48 -1.21 13.51 -13.41
N GLU A 49 -0.45 12.42 -13.39
CA GLU A 49 -0.52 11.33 -14.38
C GLU A 49 -1.59 10.29 -14.02
N LYS A 50 -2.22 9.72 -15.05
CA LYS A 50 -3.07 8.53 -14.88
C LYS A 50 -2.18 7.28 -14.84
N VAL A 51 -2.08 6.65 -13.68
CA VAL A 51 -1.41 5.37 -13.49
C VAL A 51 -2.45 4.25 -13.57
N THR A 52 -2.22 3.29 -14.46
CA THR A 52 -3.15 2.16 -14.69
C THR A 52 -2.48 0.86 -14.25
N THR A 53 -3.05 0.21 -13.24
CA THR A 53 -2.68 -1.13 -12.79
C THR A 53 -3.59 -2.17 -13.45
N ARG A 54 -3.44 -3.45 -13.09
CA ARG A 54 -4.36 -4.52 -13.51
C ARG A 54 -5.78 -4.30 -13.00
N ASP A 55 -5.92 -3.84 -11.75
CA ASP A 55 -7.21 -3.85 -11.05
C ASP A 55 -7.87 -2.46 -10.98
N PHE A 56 -7.09 -1.38 -11.05
CA PHE A 56 -7.60 -0.01 -10.93
C PHE A 56 -6.74 1.01 -11.69
N SER A 57 -7.33 2.17 -11.97
CA SER A 57 -6.61 3.38 -12.39
C SER A 57 -6.66 4.43 -11.29
N VAL A 58 -5.56 5.15 -11.09
CA VAL A 58 -5.45 6.23 -10.12
C VAL A 58 -4.72 7.44 -10.71
N ARG A 59 -5.06 8.63 -10.22
CA ARG A 59 -4.38 9.88 -10.55
C ARG A 59 -4.31 10.74 -9.30
N VAL A 60 -3.12 11.19 -8.91
CA VAL A 60 -2.97 12.18 -7.85
C VAL A 60 -3.26 13.56 -8.42
N ASP A 61 -4.30 14.20 -7.91
CA ASP A 61 -4.75 15.53 -8.31
C ASP A 61 -3.89 16.65 -7.70
N GLY A 62 -3.39 16.42 -6.48
CA GLY A 62 -2.57 17.40 -5.78
C GLY A 62 -2.21 16.97 -4.37
N VAL A 63 -1.34 17.76 -3.76
CA VAL A 63 -0.84 17.52 -2.40
C VAL A 63 -0.91 18.83 -1.63
N ASP A 64 -1.58 18.80 -0.47
CA ASP A 64 -1.70 19.91 0.46
C ASP A 64 -0.99 19.56 1.77
N ALA A 65 -0.60 20.57 2.55
CA ALA A 65 -0.05 20.37 3.89
C ALA A 65 -0.85 21.14 4.94
N ALA A 66 -0.91 20.58 6.15
CA ALA A 66 -1.65 21.15 7.27
C ALA A 66 -0.94 20.92 8.62
N ARG A 67 -1.13 21.84 9.55
CA ARG A 67 -0.65 21.73 10.95
C ARG A 67 -1.68 21.10 11.87
N SER A 68 -2.96 21.28 11.55
CA SER A 68 -4.04 20.57 12.24
C SER A 68 -5.18 20.20 11.29
N LEU A 69 -5.89 19.14 11.65
CA LEU A 69 -7.08 18.66 10.96
C LEU A 69 -8.33 19.08 11.74
N GLN A 70 -9.35 19.56 11.04
CA GLN A 70 -10.64 19.81 11.64
C GLN A 70 -11.37 18.48 11.86
N SER A 71 -11.80 18.23 13.10
CA SER A 71 -12.58 17.03 13.44
C SER A 71 -13.98 17.13 12.82
N GLY A 72 -14.35 16.15 12.00
CA GLY A 72 -15.62 16.15 11.26
C GLY A 72 -16.85 15.70 12.04
N PHE A 73 -16.68 15.17 13.27
CA PHE A 73 -17.79 14.67 14.08
C PHE A 73 -17.60 15.03 15.55
N SER A 74 -18.44 15.96 16.01
CA SER A 74 -18.70 16.14 17.43
C SER A 74 -19.93 17.03 17.60
N ILE A 75 -20.97 16.45 18.19
CA ILE A 75 -22.01 17.23 18.86
C ILE A 75 -21.29 17.98 20.00
N GLY A 76 -20.98 19.27 19.79
CA GLY A 76 -20.28 20.11 20.79
C GLY A 76 -18.94 20.75 20.36
N GLY A 77 -18.52 20.65 19.11
CA GLY A 77 -17.34 21.37 18.60
C GLY A 77 -16.00 20.78 19.08
N ALA A 78 -15.52 19.75 18.39
CA ALA A 78 -14.27 19.08 18.69
C ALA A 78 -13.10 19.97 18.34
N ARG A 79 -12.11 19.95 19.24
CA ARG A 79 -10.84 20.66 19.07
C ARG A 79 -10.13 20.11 17.82
N PRO A 80 -9.50 20.98 17.00
CA PRO A 80 -8.65 20.53 15.91
C PRO A 80 -7.58 19.57 16.42
N VAL A 81 -7.28 18.54 15.62
CA VAL A 81 -6.20 17.59 15.94
C VAL A 81 -4.91 18.11 15.31
N GLY A 82 -4.01 18.59 16.16
CA GLY A 82 -2.68 19.06 15.75
C GLY A 82 -1.63 17.94 15.72
N THR A 83 -0.52 18.21 15.05
CA THR A 83 0.69 17.37 15.04
C THR A 83 1.93 18.21 15.28
N ASP A 84 2.97 17.61 15.87
CA ASP A 84 4.31 18.23 15.97
C ASP A 84 5.03 18.28 14.60
N GLY A 85 4.65 17.37 13.70
CA GLY A 85 5.14 17.27 12.33
C GLY A 85 4.30 18.10 11.36
N VAL A 86 3.85 17.45 10.29
CA VAL A 86 2.92 18.00 9.31
C VAL A 86 1.97 16.92 8.84
N TYR A 87 0.71 17.28 8.63
CA TYR A 87 -0.24 16.47 7.90
C TYR A 87 -0.07 16.71 6.42
N LEU A 88 0.25 15.66 5.66
CA LEU A 88 0.24 15.68 4.22
C LEU A 88 -1.09 15.12 3.73
N VAL A 89 -1.84 15.93 2.99
CA VAL A 89 -3.13 15.55 2.42
C VAL A 89 -2.97 15.35 0.92
N VAL A 90 -3.08 14.10 0.49
CA VAL A 90 -2.98 13.74 -0.92
C VAL A 90 -4.39 13.62 -1.50
N ARG A 91 -4.71 14.49 -2.45
CA ARG A 91 -5.96 14.44 -3.20
C ARG A 91 -5.77 13.55 -4.41
N LEU A 92 -6.62 12.56 -4.57
CA LEU A 92 -6.53 11.62 -5.68
C LEU A 92 -7.91 11.27 -6.20
N SER A 93 -7.95 10.88 -7.47
CA SER A 93 -9.11 10.31 -8.11
C SER A 93 -8.76 8.91 -8.58
N ALA A 94 -9.65 7.95 -8.36
CA ALA A 94 -9.43 6.57 -8.77
C ALA A 94 -10.71 5.95 -9.34
N THR A 95 -10.55 4.93 -10.17
CA THR A 95 -11.65 4.14 -10.74
C THR A 95 -11.22 2.68 -10.79
N ALA A 96 -12.16 1.77 -10.57
CA ALA A 96 -11.87 0.35 -10.69
C ALA A 96 -11.74 -0.05 -12.17
N GLY A 97 -11.00 -1.12 -12.45
CA GLY A 97 -10.82 -1.65 -13.80
C GLY A 97 -12.07 -2.38 -14.28
N HIS A 98 -12.37 -3.52 -13.65
CA HIS A 98 -13.44 -4.43 -14.10
C HIS A 98 -14.53 -4.67 -13.04
N GLU A 99 -14.15 -4.76 -11.77
CA GLU A 99 -15.07 -5.05 -10.65
C GLU A 99 -14.97 -3.97 -9.58
N PRO A 100 -16.05 -3.69 -8.82
CA PRO A 100 -15.99 -2.78 -7.70
C PRO A 100 -14.94 -3.21 -6.67
N LEU A 101 -14.09 -2.27 -6.22
CA LEU A 101 -13.04 -2.57 -5.25
C LEU A 101 -12.78 -1.42 -4.29
N GLN A 102 -12.15 -1.72 -3.16
CA GLN A 102 -11.60 -0.73 -2.25
C GLN A 102 -10.08 -0.85 -2.23
N LEU A 103 -9.38 0.28 -2.17
CA LEU A 103 -7.94 0.29 -1.98
C LEU A 103 -7.64 -0.13 -0.54
N ALA A 104 -7.10 -1.32 -0.34
CA ALA A 104 -6.85 -1.89 0.98
C ALA A 104 -5.62 -1.30 1.68
N SER A 105 -4.69 -0.72 0.91
CA SER A 105 -3.49 -0.07 1.44
C SER A 105 -3.25 1.30 0.82
N ALA A 106 -2.73 2.18 1.67
CA ALA A 106 -2.32 3.53 1.32
C ALA A 106 -1.16 3.89 2.25
N GLU A 107 0.02 4.00 1.66
CA GLU A 107 1.27 4.26 2.37
C GLU A 107 2.03 5.38 1.67
N LEU A 108 2.77 6.16 2.45
CA LEU A 108 3.67 7.18 1.96
C LEU A 108 5.10 6.71 2.21
N GLU A 109 5.84 6.44 1.13
CA GLU A 109 7.24 6.05 1.20
C GLU A 109 8.11 7.30 1.02
N THR A 110 9.17 7.42 1.81
CA THR A 110 10.08 8.58 1.77
C THR A 110 11.53 8.12 1.70
N PRO A 111 12.47 8.95 1.22
CA PRO A 111 13.86 8.58 1.08
C PRO A 111 14.46 8.08 2.40
N GLY A 112 15.25 7.00 2.30
CA GLY A 112 15.83 6.31 3.45
C GLY A 112 15.00 5.12 3.96
N GLY A 113 13.97 4.70 3.21
CA GLY A 113 13.21 3.48 3.50
C GLY A 113 12.15 3.63 4.59
N TYR A 114 11.68 4.86 4.83
CA TYR A 114 10.63 5.11 5.81
C TYR A 114 9.26 5.08 5.15
N THR A 115 8.33 4.38 5.80
CA THR A 115 6.95 4.23 5.34
C THR A 115 5.98 4.75 6.39
N PHE A 116 5.06 5.61 5.97
CA PHE A 116 4.02 6.20 6.82
C PHE A 116 2.65 5.72 6.36
N LYS A 117 1.87 5.13 7.27
CA LYS A 117 0.52 4.63 6.95
C LYS A 117 -0.49 5.76 6.86
N GLY A 118 -1.44 5.62 5.93
CA GLY A 118 -2.57 6.53 5.78
C GLY A 118 -3.55 6.43 6.95
N GLY A 119 -4.13 7.56 7.31
CA GLY A 119 -5.06 7.70 8.43
C GLY A 119 -4.38 8.29 9.66
N PRO A 120 -4.88 9.40 10.23
CA PRO A 120 -4.35 9.93 11.48
C PRO A 120 -4.59 8.93 12.61
N ARG A 121 -3.67 8.90 13.59
CA ARG A 121 -3.77 8.04 14.79
C ARG A 121 -5.08 8.22 15.55
N THR A 122 -5.77 9.34 15.34
CA THR A 122 -7.02 9.71 15.99
C THR A 122 -8.21 9.52 15.05
N ALA A 123 -9.31 8.94 15.56
CA ALA A 123 -10.58 8.76 14.85
C ALA A 123 -11.22 10.05 14.29
N ALA A 124 -10.71 11.23 14.67
CA ALA A 124 -11.17 12.55 14.23
C ALA A 124 -11.06 12.79 12.72
N ALA A 125 -10.20 12.04 12.02
CA ALA A 125 -10.06 12.11 10.57
C ALA A 125 -10.10 10.73 9.90
N SER A 126 -10.88 9.80 10.46
CA SER A 126 -11.25 8.55 9.80
C SER A 126 -11.89 8.85 8.44
N LEU A 127 -11.09 8.60 7.40
CA LEU A 127 -11.50 8.67 6.01
C LEU A 127 -12.05 7.30 5.64
N ASN A 128 -13.38 7.20 5.48
CA ASN A 128 -13.95 6.02 4.87
C ASN A 128 -13.40 5.93 3.45
N GLN A 129 -12.67 4.85 3.15
CA GLN A 129 -12.20 4.58 1.80
C GLN A 129 -13.43 4.27 0.93
N PRO A 130 -13.68 5.02 -0.15
CA PRO A 130 -14.83 4.75 -0.99
C PRO A 130 -14.63 3.45 -1.77
N THR A 131 -15.74 2.74 -2.03
CA THR A 131 -15.76 1.68 -3.03
C THR A 131 -15.64 2.32 -4.41
N LEU A 132 -14.55 2.02 -5.11
CA LEU A 132 -14.32 2.43 -6.49
C LEU A 132 -15.21 1.61 -7.41
N GLN A 133 -15.91 2.29 -8.31
CA GLN A 133 -16.74 1.66 -9.33
C GLN A 133 -16.02 1.66 -10.69
N PRO A 134 -16.22 0.63 -11.53
CA PRO A 134 -15.71 0.65 -12.90
C PRO A 134 -16.24 1.83 -13.69
N MET A 135 -15.39 2.43 -14.52
CA MET A 135 -15.68 3.58 -15.40
C MET A 135 -16.11 4.89 -14.69
N ILE A 136 -16.23 4.90 -13.36
CA ILE A 136 -16.57 6.09 -12.59
C ILE A 136 -15.33 6.54 -11.79
N TRP A 137 -14.86 7.75 -12.07
CA TRP A 137 -13.80 8.38 -11.29
C TRP A 137 -14.36 8.88 -9.97
N THR A 138 -13.87 8.32 -8.87
CA THR A 138 -14.21 8.73 -7.51
C THR A 138 -13.03 9.46 -6.90
N SER A 139 -13.26 10.70 -6.48
CA SER A 139 -12.26 11.49 -5.77
C SER A 139 -12.27 11.16 -4.28
N THR A 140 -11.08 11.06 -3.70
CA THR A 140 -10.87 10.87 -2.28
C THR A 140 -9.63 11.63 -1.82
N LYS A 141 -9.48 11.73 -0.50
CA LYS A 141 -8.30 12.30 0.13
C LYS A 141 -7.67 11.24 1.01
N LEU A 142 -6.35 11.19 1.01
CA LEU A 142 -5.57 10.41 1.96
C LEU A 142 -4.78 11.38 2.84
N VAL A 143 -4.70 11.09 4.13
CA VAL A 143 -4.01 11.96 5.09
C VAL A 143 -2.93 11.16 5.77
N PHE A 144 -1.71 11.69 5.78
CA PHE A 144 -0.53 11.10 6.38
C PHE A 144 0.07 12.08 7.37
N GLU A 145 0.60 11.58 8.47
CA GLU A 145 1.34 12.38 9.45
C GLU A 145 2.83 12.01 9.36
N LEU A 146 3.68 13.00 9.13
CA LEU A 146 5.12 12.79 9.02
C LEU A 146 5.93 13.95 9.60
N PRO A 147 7.19 13.69 9.99
CA PRO A 147 8.16 14.74 10.31
C PRO A 147 8.38 15.70 9.12
N LYS A 148 8.59 16.99 9.41
CA LYS A 148 8.74 18.06 8.41
C LYS A 148 9.93 17.85 7.47
N ASP A 149 10.99 17.24 7.98
CA ASP A 149 12.22 16.89 7.28
C ASP A 149 12.07 15.68 6.34
N ARG A 150 10.95 14.95 6.40
CA ARG A 150 10.69 13.74 5.59
C ARG A 150 9.68 13.94 4.47
N VAL A 151 9.25 15.17 4.22
CA VAL A 151 8.33 15.49 3.11
C VAL A 151 9.02 15.42 1.75
N GLU A 152 10.33 15.70 1.72
CA GLU A 152 11.12 15.67 0.49
C GLU A 152 11.19 14.25 -0.10
N GLY A 153 10.96 14.14 -1.41
CA GLY A 153 11.07 12.90 -2.17
C GLY A 153 10.01 11.86 -1.83
N ALA A 154 8.86 12.28 -1.27
CA ALA A 154 7.80 11.34 -0.90
C ALA A 154 7.07 10.75 -2.11
N HIS A 155 6.78 9.46 -2.03
CA HIS A 155 6.00 8.68 -2.98
C HIS A 155 4.72 8.19 -2.32
N LEU A 156 3.60 8.25 -3.04
CA LEU A 156 2.36 7.61 -2.62
C LEU A 156 2.30 6.19 -3.19
N VAL A 157 2.18 5.19 -2.32
CA VAL A 157 1.95 3.81 -2.69
C VAL A 157 0.53 3.41 -2.28
N VAL A 158 -0.33 3.12 -3.25
CA VAL A 158 -1.71 2.65 -3.01
C VAL A 158 -1.92 1.31 -3.69
N GLY A 159 -2.65 0.41 -3.04
CA GLY A 159 -2.84 -0.92 -3.59
C GLY A 159 -4.07 -1.66 -3.07
N THR A 160 -4.32 -2.81 -3.69
CA THR A 160 -5.36 -3.75 -3.28
C THR A 160 -4.87 -4.73 -2.21
N GLY A 161 -3.55 -4.76 -1.96
CA GLY A 161 -2.92 -5.60 -0.95
C GLY A 161 -3.07 -5.06 0.46
N GLY A 162 -3.82 -5.77 1.31
CA GLY A 162 -3.96 -5.48 2.75
C GLY A 162 -2.98 -6.30 3.60
N LEU A 163 -3.52 -7.13 4.51
CA LEU A 163 -2.72 -8.01 5.39
C LEU A 163 -1.89 -9.06 4.61
N LEU A 164 -2.30 -9.38 3.39
CA LEU A 164 -1.61 -10.30 2.48
C LEU A 164 -1.44 -9.59 1.14
N PRO A 165 -0.41 -8.74 0.99
CA PRO A 165 -0.26 -7.89 -0.19
C PRO A 165 0.39 -8.62 -1.38
N GLN A 166 0.55 -9.95 -1.29
CA GLN A 166 1.41 -10.68 -2.21
C GLN A 166 0.87 -10.65 -3.63
N LEU A 167 1.70 -10.21 -4.59
CA LEU A 167 1.35 -10.09 -6.02
C LEU A 167 0.11 -9.22 -6.30
N SER A 168 -0.32 -8.41 -5.32
CA SER A 168 -1.44 -7.49 -5.47
C SER A 168 -1.07 -6.31 -6.35
N SER A 169 -2.06 -5.67 -6.97
CA SER A 169 -1.83 -4.46 -7.77
C SER A 169 -1.52 -3.27 -6.84
N ALA A 170 -0.43 -2.58 -7.13
CA ALA A 170 -0.06 -1.33 -6.47
C ALA A 170 0.33 -0.25 -7.49
N ALA A 171 0.02 1.01 -7.17
CA ALA A 171 0.48 2.17 -7.91
C ALA A 171 1.47 2.93 -7.02
N ASP A 172 2.66 3.21 -7.57
CA ASP A 172 3.73 4.00 -6.94
C ASP A 172 3.81 5.36 -7.63
N ILE A 173 3.52 6.44 -6.91
CA ILE A 173 3.32 7.76 -7.50
C ILE A 173 4.27 8.76 -6.85
N ASP A 174 5.27 9.21 -7.62
CA ASP A 174 6.17 10.29 -7.21
C ASP A 174 5.39 11.60 -7.10
N LEU A 175 5.34 12.16 -5.89
CA LEU A 175 4.64 13.41 -5.59
C LEU A 175 5.39 14.65 -6.08
N LYS A 176 6.59 14.48 -6.64
CA LYS A 176 7.50 15.52 -7.14
C LYS A 176 7.79 16.58 -6.07
N LEU A 177 7.95 16.14 -4.82
CA LEU A 177 8.26 16.99 -3.67
C LEU A 177 9.78 17.12 -3.52
N ASN A 178 10.44 17.84 -4.43
CA ASN A 178 11.86 18.19 -4.25
C ASN A 178 12.04 19.12 -3.02
N ARG A 179 13.29 19.31 -2.58
CA ARG A 179 13.64 20.13 -1.41
C ARG A 179 12.89 21.46 -1.33
N ASP A 180 12.90 22.25 -2.40
CA ASP A 180 12.28 23.57 -2.43
C ASP A 180 10.76 23.50 -2.35
N ARG A 181 10.15 22.55 -3.08
CA ARG A 181 8.70 22.36 -3.08
C ARG A 181 8.22 21.81 -1.75
N ALA A 182 8.94 20.87 -1.15
CA ALA A 182 8.67 20.33 0.18
C ALA A 182 8.76 21.43 1.25
N ALA A 183 9.82 22.24 1.24
CA ALA A 183 9.99 23.35 2.16
C ALA A 183 8.86 24.38 2.02
N LYS A 184 8.51 24.77 0.78
CA LYS A 184 7.38 25.68 0.51
C LYS A 184 6.06 25.09 1.01
N LEU A 185 5.80 23.81 0.72
CA LEU A 185 4.58 23.12 1.12
C LEU A 185 4.42 23.10 2.65
N VAL A 186 5.49 22.79 3.39
CA VAL A 186 5.51 22.82 4.86
C VAL A 186 5.35 24.23 5.41
N GLN A 187 5.98 25.23 4.79
CA GLN A 187 5.85 26.63 5.22
C GLN A 187 4.43 27.15 5.01
N SER A 188 3.79 26.79 3.90
CA SER A 188 2.40 27.14 3.58
C SER A 188 1.38 26.19 4.22
N ALA A 189 1.78 25.34 5.17
CA ALA A 189 0.88 24.38 5.79
C ALA A 189 -0.27 25.10 6.49
N THR A 190 -1.50 24.77 6.10
CA THR A 190 -2.71 25.41 6.63
C THR A 190 -2.89 25.08 8.11
N GLU A 191 -3.27 26.06 8.91
CA GLU A 191 -3.48 25.86 10.35
C GLU A 191 -4.61 24.87 10.63
N ARG A 192 -5.71 24.91 9.88
CA ARG A 192 -6.87 24.00 10.04
C ARG A 192 -7.37 23.51 8.68
N TYR A 193 -7.07 22.26 8.35
CA TYR A 193 -7.51 21.66 7.11
C TYR A 193 -8.82 20.88 7.29
N GLN A 194 -9.78 21.13 6.40
CA GLN A 194 -11.05 20.41 6.36
C GLN A 194 -10.92 19.20 5.44
N VAL A 195 -10.87 18.01 6.05
CA VAL A 195 -10.68 16.76 5.31
C VAL A 195 -11.96 16.40 4.53
N ARG A 196 -13.13 16.49 5.16
CA ARG A 196 -14.42 16.32 4.51
C ARG A 196 -14.90 17.65 3.91
N THR A 197 -15.21 17.66 2.63
CA THR A 197 -16.13 18.65 2.05
C THR A 197 -17.54 18.26 2.47
N GLU A 198 -18.28 19.16 3.10
CA GLU A 198 -19.72 18.98 3.31
C GLU A 198 -20.37 18.73 1.96
N THR A 199 -20.93 17.53 1.77
CA THR A 199 -21.93 17.31 0.72
C THR A 199 -23.12 18.18 1.08
N SER A 200 -23.29 19.26 0.31
CA SER A 200 -24.55 20.00 0.25
C SER A 200 -25.65 19.17 -0.42
#